data_AF-A0A7W9PL76-F1
#
_entry.id   AF-A0A7W9PL76-F1
#
_cell.length_a   1.000
_cell.length_b   1.000
_cell.length_c   1.000
_cell.angle_alpha   90.00
_cell.angle_beta   90.00
_cell.angle_gamma   90.00
#
_symmetry.space_group_name_H-M   'P 1'
#
loop_
_entity.id
_entity.type
_entity.pdbx_description
1 polymer ?
#
loop_
_entity_poly.entity_id
_entity_poly.type
_entity_poly.pdbx_seq_one_letter_code
_entity_poly.pdbx_strand_id
1 'polypeptide(L)'
;MNDIISLKFDISLNATTWFFRIALLLAPPLAYYLAYRLCLGLQRSDRAVLEHGIETGVIKRLPHGEYIEMHQPLGPVDDHGHPIPLEYQGARVPKKMNQLGLSGKPGPGSFLRADPPHEAERMVETEHAEEHKQLAVLRDYQQRGNGDGR
;
A
#
# COMPACT_ATOMS: atom_id res chain seq x y z
N MET A 1 -27.13 -16.90 24.55
CA MET A 1 -27.01 -15.89 23.46
C MET A 1 -27.80 -16.27 22.21
N ASN A 2 -28.00 -17.56 21.89
CA ASN A 2 -28.82 -17.93 20.74
C ASN A 2 -30.28 -17.44 20.86
N ASP A 3 -30.82 -17.32 22.09
CA ASP A 3 -32.22 -16.93 22.32
C ASP A 3 -32.49 -15.48 21.90
N ILE A 4 -31.55 -14.58 22.19
CA ILE A 4 -31.64 -13.15 21.80
C ILE A 4 -31.52 -13.01 20.28
N ILE A 5 -30.62 -13.79 19.66
CA ILE A 5 -30.46 -13.81 18.20
C ILE A 5 -31.75 -14.32 17.54
N SER A 6 -32.31 -15.40 18.08
CA SER A 6 -33.57 -15.98 17.60
C SER A 6 -34.73 -14.97 17.71
N LEU A 7 -34.83 -14.25 18.82
CA LEU A 7 -35.86 -13.23 19.06
C LEU A 7 -35.68 -11.96 18.22
N LYS A 8 -34.45 -11.50 17.97
CA LYS A 8 -34.17 -10.24 17.27
C LYS A 8 -34.17 -10.38 15.75
N PHE A 9 -33.85 -11.57 15.24
CA PHE A 9 -33.80 -11.84 13.80
C PHE A 9 -34.95 -12.73 13.33
N ASP A 10 -35.93 -13.03 14.20
CA ASP A 10 -37.09 -13.90 13.92
C ASP A 10 -36.71 -15.28 13.35
N ILE A 11 -35.61 -15.85 13.84
CA ILE A 11 -35.10 -17.18 13.45
C ILE A 11 -35.48 -18.19 14.54
N SER A 12 -35.91 -19.39 14.16
CA SER A 12 -36.21 -20.42 15.15
C SER A 12 -34.97 -20.84 15.97
N LEU A 13 -35.19 -21.11 17.26
CA LEU A 13 -34.14 -21.52 18.21
C LEU A 13 -33.44 -22.83 17.79
N ASN A 14 -34.20 -23.77 17.23
CA ASN A 14 -33.66 -25.01 16.69
C ASN A 14 -32.77 -24.76 15.46
N ALA A 15 -33.17 -23.83 14.58
CA ALA A 15 -32.36 -23.48 13.41
C ALA A 15 -31.05 -22.80 13.81
N THR A 16 -31.06 -21.85 14.76
CA THR A 16 -29.83 -21.21 15.24
C THR A 16 -28.90 -22.24 15.90
N THR A 17 -29.44 -23.18 16.67
CA THR A 17 -28.65 -24.26 17.30
C THR A 17 -27.99 -25.17 16.26
N TRP A 18 -28.74 -25.64 15.26
CA TRP A 18 -28.19 -26.48 14.20
C TRP A 18 -27.18 -25.75 13.32
N PHE A 19 -27.44 -24.48 13.00
CA PHE A 19 -26.48 -23.63 12.29
C PHE A 19 -25.14 -23.58 13.03
N PHE A 20 -25.13 -23.26 14.33
CA PHE A 20 -23.88 -23.17 15.08
C PHE A 20 -23.17 -24.51 15.22
N ARG A 21 -23.88 -25.64 15.27
CA ARG A 21 -23.25 -26.98 15.25
C ARG A 21 -22.50 -27.24 13.95
N ILE A 22 -23.12 -26.90 12.82
CA ILE A 22 -22.49 -27.06 11.50
C ILE A 22 -21.35 -26.05 11.36
N ALA A 23 -21.58 -24.79 11.73
CA ALA A 23 -20.58 -23.73 11.66
C ALA A 23 -19.37 -24.03 12.56
N LEU A 24 -19.53 -24.64 13.73
CA LEU A 24 -18.41 -25.03 14.58
C LEU A 24 -17.43 -25.97 13.87
N LEU A 25 -17.95 -26.84 12.99
CA LEU A 25 -17.13 -27.78 12.23
C LEU A 25 -16.63 -27.21 10.90
N LEU A 26 -17.46 -26.44 10.19
CA LEU A 26 -17.14 -25.96 8.84
C LEU A 26 -16.55 -24.55 8.79
N ALA A 27 -16.91 -23.67 9.72
CA ALA A 27 -16.44 -22.29 9.71
C ALA A 27 -14.92 -22.19 9.94
N PRO A 28 -14.28 -22.93 10.90
CA PRO A 28 -12.83 -22.85 11.06
C PRO A 28 -12.01 -23.24 9.82
N PRO A 29 -12.23 -24.40 9.16
CA PRO A 29 -11.48 -24.74 7.96
C PRO A 29 -11.78 -23.80 6.79
N LEU A 30 -13.03 -23.34 6.65
CA LEU A 30 -13.39 -22.37 5.61
C LEU A 30 -12.71 -21.01 5.84
N ALA A 31 -12.72 -20.51 7.08
CA ALA A 31 -12.07 -19.27 7.46
C ALA A 31 -10.55 -19.34 7.24
N TYR A 32 -9.92 -20.46 7.62
CA TYR A 32 -8.51 -20.70 7.34
C TYR A 32 -8.21 -20.66 5.84
N TYR A 33 -8.99 -21.38 5.02
CA TYR A 33 -8.80 -21.41 3.58
C TYR A 33 -8.91 -20.01 2.96
N LEU A 34 -9.95 -19.26 3.33
CA LEU A 34 -10.15 -17.89 2.84
C LEU A 34 -9.01 -16.98 3.28
N ALA A 35 -8.66 -16.97 4.57
CA ALA A 35 -7.58 -16.15 5.09
C ALA A 35 -6.24 -16.47 4.41
N TYR A 36 -5.90 -17.75 4.27
CA TYR A 36 -4.69 -18.20 3.60
C TYR A 36 -4.62 -17.71 2.14
N ARG A 37 -5.73 -17.84 1.39
CA ARG A 37 -5.80 -17.37 0.00
C ARG A 37 -5.71 -15.85 -0.10
N LEU A 38 -6.32 -15.12 0.84
CA LEU A 38 -6.20 -13.66 0.93
C LEU A 38 -4.76 -13.23 1.22
N CYS A 39 -4.08 -13.87 2.18
CA CYS A 39 -2.68 -13.58 2.49
C CYS A 39 -1.76 -13.82 1.28
N LEU A 40 -1.94 -14.92 0.56
CA LEU A 40 -1.19 -15.17 -0.67
C LEU A 40 -1.49 -14.15 -1.76
N GLY A 41 -2.75 -13.73 -1.90
CA GLY A 41 -3.14 -12.65 -2.81
C GLY A 41 -2.46 -11.33 -2.49
N LEU A 42 -2.43 -10.96 -1.20
CA LEU A 42 -1.73 -9.76 -0.73
C LEU A 42 -0.23 -9.83 -1.01
N GLN A 43 0.42 -10.96 -0.71
CA GLN A 43 1.85 -11.16 -1.01
C GLN A 43 2.16 -11.06 -2.51
N ARG A 44 1.31 -11.63 -3.38
CA ARG A 44 1.45 -11.51 -4.83
C ARG A 44 1.29 -10.06 -5.29
N SER A 45 0.36 -9.32 -4.70
CA SER A 45 0.17 -7.91 -5.03
C SER A 45 1.35 -7.04 -4.58
N ASP A 46 2.01 -7.34 -3.46
CA ASP A 46 3.23 -6.66 -3.04
C ASP A 46 4.38 -6.98 -4.01
N ARG A 47 4.52 -8.25 -4.40
CA ARG A 47 5.54 -8.71 -5.35
C ARG A 47 5.36 -8.10 -6.74
N ALA A 48 4.13 -7.97 -7.23
CA ALA A 48 3.84 -7.33 -8.50
C ALA A 48 4.39 -5.90 -8.57
N VAL A 49 4.26 -5.14 -7.48
CA VAL A 49 4.79 -3.77 -7.37
C VAL A 49 6.32 -3.74 -7.32
N LEU A 50 6.96 -4.72 -6.66
CA LEU A 50 8.42 -4.81 -6.62
C LEU A 50 9.04 -5.22 -7.96
N GLU A 51 8.32 -6.00 -8.77
CA GLU A 51 8.76 -6.46 -10.08
C GLU A 51 8.46 -5.44 -11.20
N HIS A 52 7.32 -4.75 -11.16
CA HIS A 52 6.85 -3.90 -12.27
C HIS A 52 6.79 -2.40 -11.94
N GLY A 53 6.79 -2.05 -10.65
CA GLY A 53 6.54 -0.68 -10.17
C GLY A 53 5.09 -0.42 -9.79
N ILE A 54 4.81 0.80 -9.32
CA ILE A 54 3.48 1.25 -8.92
C ILE A 54 2.68 1.68 -10.14
N GLU A 55 1.45 1.18 -10.22
CA GLU A 55 0.42 1.65 -11.17
C GLU A 55 0.18 3.15 -11.01
N THR A 56 0.45 3.93 -12.06
CA THR A 56 0.21 5.38 -12.02
C THR A 56 -1.23 5.76 -12.38
N GLY A 57 -1.98 4.86 -13.02
CA GLY A 57 -3.29 5.14 -13.60
C GLY A 57 -3.23 6.00 -14.88
N VAL A 58 -2.03 6.30 -15.39
CA VAL A 58 -1.86 7.05 -16.64
C VAL A 58 -1.71 6.06 -17.80
N ILE A 59 -2.72 6.03 -18.67
CA ILE A 59 -2.71 5.21 -19.88
C ILE A 59 -2.15 6.03 -21.04
N LYS A 60 -1.11 5.51 -21.69
CA LYS A 60 -0.49 6.11 -22.88
C LYS A 60 -0.75 5.22 -24.09
N ARG A 61 -1.23 5.84 -25.18
CA ARG A 61 -1.32 5.17 -26.49
C ARG A 61 0.01 5.33 -27.23
N LEU A 62 0.57 4.22 -27.67
CA LEU A 62 1.79 4.17 -28.47
C LEU A 62 1.49 4.50 -29.95
N PRO A 63 2.50 4.92 -30.73
CA PRO A 63 2.31 5.26 -32.15
C PRO A 63 1.71 4.12 -32.99
N HIS A 64 1.96 2.87 -32.62
CA HIS A 64 1.41 1.67 -33.26
C HIS A 64 0.00 1.28 -32.77
N GLY A 65 -0.59 2.05 -31.84
CA GLY A 65 -1.96 1.88 -31.39
C GLY A 65 -2.16 1.07 -30.12
N GLU A 66 -1.10 0.49 -29.55
CA GLU A 66 -1.15 -0.21 -28.26
C GLU A 66 -1.36 0.76 -27.10
N TYR A 67 -2.06 0.31 -26.06
CA TYR A 67 -2.25 1.05 -24.82
C TYR A 67 -1.38 0.45 -23.73
N ILE A 68 -0.53 1.26 -23.12
CA ILE A 68 0.29 0.87 -21.98
C ILE A 68 -0.08 1.70 -20.76
N GLU A 69 -0.09 1.06 -19.59
CA GLU A 69 -0.11 1.76 -18.32
C GLU A 69 1.33 2.12 -17.93
N MET A 70 1.55 3.38 -17.60
CA MET A 70 2.83 3.81 -17.07
C MET A 70 2.97 3.31 -15.63
N HIS A 71 4.04 2.58 -15.34
CA HIS A 71 4.39 2.18 -13.98
C HIS A 71 5.56 3.03 -13.47
N GLN A 72 5.49 3.43 -12.21
CA GLN A 72 6.60 4.10 -11.53
C GLN A 72 7.48 3.07 -10.83
N PRO A 73 8.74 2.84 -11.26
CA PRO A 73 9.65 1.96 -10.55
C PRO A 73 9.98 2.52 -9.16
N LEU A 74 10.08 1.62 -8.18
CA LEU A 74 10.51 1.94 -6.81
C LEU A 74 12.04 1.95 -6.64
N GLY A 75 12.73 1.27 -7.53
CA GLY A 75 14.17 1.05 -7.48
C GLY A 75 14.88 1.55 -8.73
N PRO A 76 16.15 1.14 -8.92
CA PRO A 76 16.88 1.44 -10.13
C PRO A 76 16.21 0.79 -11.35
N VAL A 77 16.44 1.39 -12.51
CA VAL A 77 16.02 0.87 -13.82
C VAL A 77 17.25 0.42 -14.59
N ASP A 78 17.07 -0.54 -15.49
CA ASP A 78 18.11 -0.94 -16.43
C ASP A 78 18.27 0.08 -17.59
N ASP A 79 19.21 -0.20 -18.49
CA ASP A 79 19.49 0.66 -19.66
C ASP A 79 18.30 0.77 -20.63
N HIS A 80 17.34 -0.16 -20.54
CA HIS A 80 16.12 -0.18 -21.35
C HIS A 80 14.92 0.49 -20.65
N GLY A 81 15.10 0.97 -19.42
CA GLY A 81 14.06 1.59 -18.63
C GLY A 81 13.12 0.60 -17.93
N HIS A 82 13.47 -0.68 -17.88
CA HIS A 82 12.73 -1.66 -17.11
C HIS A 82 13.13 -1.61 -15.62
N PRO A 83 12.18 -1.77 -14.70
CA PRO A 83 12.48 -1.86 -13.27
C PRO A 83 13.39 -3.07 -12.99
N ILE A 84 14.45 -2.86 -12.22
CA ILE A 84 15.20 -3.97 -11.65
C ILE A 84 14.39 -4.52 -10.47
N PRO A 85 13.99 -5.81 -10.48
CA PRO A 85 13.15 -6.36 -9.43
C PRO A 85 13.79 -6.24 -8.05
N LEU A 86 13.04 -5.66 -7.11
CA LEU A 86 13.48 -5.51 -5.73
C LEU A 86 13.10 -6.74 -4.89
N GLU A 87 13.98 -7.14 -3.98
CA GLU A 87 13.66 -8.20 -3.02
C GLU A 87 12.71 -7.70 -1.93
N TYR A 88 11.78 -8.56 -1.52
CA TYR A 88 10.86 -8.25 -0.43
C TYR A 88 11.56 -8.36 0.92
N GLN A 89 11.64 -7.25 1.66
CA GLN A 89 12.33 -7.16 2.96
C GLN A 89 11.38 -7.17 4.17
N GLY A 90 10.10 -7.52 4.00
CA GLY A 90 9.11 -7.50 5.09
C GLY A 90 8.52 -6.13 5.41
N ALA A 91 8.96 -5.07 4.71
CA ALA A 91 8.36 -3.74 4.81
C ALA A 91 7.06 -3.65 4.02
N ARG A 92 6.17 -2.74 4.43
CA ARG A 92 4.96 -2.42 3.67
C ARG A 92 5.34 -1.75 2.35
N VAL A 93 4.92 -2.33 1.23
CA VAL A 93 5.14 -1.77 -0.11
C VAL A 93 4.08 -0.70 -0.41
N PRO A 94 4.47 0.53 -0.82
CA PRO A 94 3.52 1.55 -1.27
C PRO A 94 2.91 1.12 -2.61
N LYS A 95 1.58 1.23 -2.75
CA LYS A 95 0.84 0.78 -3.96
C LYS A 95 0.18 1.90 -4.74
N LYS A 96 0.29 3.14 -4.25
CA LYS A 96 -0.37 4.31 -4.84
C LYS A 96 0.62 5.44 -4.92
N MET A 97 0.59 6.19 -6.01
CA MET A 97 1.46 7.36 -6.21
C MET A 97 1.30 8.43 -5.11
N ASN A 98 0.10 8.58 -4.56
CA ASN A 98 -0.14 9.53 -3.47
C ASN A 98 0.65 9.18 -2.20
N GLN A 99 1.03 7.91 -2.00
CA GLN A 99 1.87 7.48 -0.87
C GLN A 99 3.35 7.80 -1.10
N LEU A 100 3.76 8.08 -2.35
CA LEU A 100 5.10 8.54 -2.69
C LEU A 100 5.22 10.08 -2.72
N GLY A 101 4.15 10.80 -2.34
CA GLY A 101 4.16 12.25 -2.35
C GLY A 101 3.99 12.90 -3.73
N LEU A 102 3.60 12.14 -4.77
CA LEU A 102 3.41 12.69 -6.12
C LEU A 102 2.40 13.86 -6.14
N SER A 103 1.32 13.77 -5.37
CA SER A 103 0.29 14.80 -5.30
C SER A 103 0.70 16.03 -4.48
N GLY A 104 1.88 16.01 -3.84
CA GLY A 104 2.32 17.07 -2.94
C GLY A 104 1.46 17.21 -1.68
N LYS A 105 1.67 18.31 -0.98
CA LYS A 105 0.88 18.73 0.19
C LYS A 105 0.04 19.96 -0.18
N PRO A 106 -1.14 20.14 0.44
CA PRO A 106 -1.88 21.39 0.29
C PRO A 106 -1.01 22.57 0.74
N GLY A 107 -1.21 23.74 0.12
CA GLY A 107 -0.46 24.94 0.46
C GLY A 107 -0.62 25.30 1.95
N PRO A 108 0.43 25.86 2.58
CA PRO A 108 0.40 26.21 3.99
C PRO A 108 -0.58 27.37 4.26
N GLY A 109 -1.05 27.41 5.50
CA GLY A 109 -1.97 28.41 6.00
C GLY A 109 -3.12 27.81 6.81
N SER A 110 -4.11 28.65 7.10
CA SER A 110 -5.34 28.24 7.76
C SER A 110 -6.29 27.55 6.78
N PHE A 111 -7.30 26.86 7.31
CA PHE A 111 -8.36 26.24 6.51
C PHE A 111 -9.08 27.22 5.57
N LEU A 112 -9.15 28.52 5.93
CA LEU A 112 -9.87 29.54 5.18
C LEU A 112 -8.98 30.60 4.51
N ARG A 113 -7.68 30.64 4.82
CA ARG A 113 -6.77 31.71 4.36
C ARG A 113 -5.36 31.15 4.15
N ALA A 114 -4.81 31.39 2.97
CA ALA A 114 -3.43 31.05 2.64
C ALA A 114 -2.45 32.02 3.28
N ASP A 115 -1.26 31.53 3.58
CA ASP A 115 -0.14 32.36 4.03
C ASP A 115 0.46 33.18 2.87
N PRO A 116 1.21 34.26 3.16
CA PRO A 116 1.93 35.01 2.14
C PRO A 116 2.83 34.09 1.28
N PRO A 117 2.92 34.30 -0.04
CA PRO A 117 3.57 33.34 -0.95
C PRO A 117 5.05 33.09 -0.60
N HIS A 118 5.78 34.13 -0.19
CA HIS A 118 7.18 34.00 0.19
C HIS A 118 7.41 33.18 1.47
N GLU A 119 6.44 33.17 2.40
CA GLU A 119 6.51 32.32 3.61
C GLU A 119 6.13 30.89 3.24
N ALA A 120 5.11 30.74 2.40
CA ALA A 120 4.65 29.44 1.91
C ALA A 120 5.75 28.68 1.15
N GLU A 121 6.43 29.34 0.21
CA GLU A 121 7.54 28.76 -0.55
C GLU A 121 8.68 28.32 0.36
N ARG A 122 9.08 29.19 1.30
CA ARG A 122 10.13 28.85 2.29
C ARG A 122 9.74 27.64 3.13
N MET A 123 8.50 27.55 3.61
CA MET A 123 8.04 26.40 4.39
C MET A 123 8.11 25.10 3.58
N VAL A 124 7.60 25.11 2.34
CA VAL A 124 7.65 23.95 1.44
C VAL A 124 9.09 23.53 1.15
N GLU A 125 9.99 24.48 0.86
CA GLU A 125 11.42 24.20 0.67
C GLU A 125 12.06 23.61 1.92
N THR A 126 11.80 24.18 3.10
CA THR A 126 12.34 23.66 4.37
C THR A 126 11.84 22.26 4.68
N GLU A 127 10.55 21.99 4.48
CA GLU A 127 9.95 20.68 4.72
C GLU A 127 10.52 19.63 3.76
N HIS A 128 10.61 19.94 2.46
CA HIS A 128 11.26 19.05 1.50
C HIS A 128 12.73 18.80 1.83
N ALA A 129 13.47 19.84 2.23
CA ALA A 129 14.87 19.69 2.64
C ALA A 129 15.00 18.83 3.91
N GLU A 130 14.08 18.94 4.85
CA GLU A 130 14.03 18.11 6.07
C GLU A 130 13.70 16.66 5.76
N GLU A 131 12.71 16.39 4.91
CA GLU A 131 12.37 15.03 4.46
C GLU A 131 13.59 14.37 3.78
N HIS A 132 14.27 15.09 2.88
CA HIS A 132 15.48 14.58 2.23
C HIS A 132 16.61 14.30 3.23
N LYS A 133 16.80 15.16 4.24
CA LYS A 133 17.78 14.93 5.31
C LYS A 133 17.43 13.69 6.13
N GLN A 134 16.17 13.50 6.51
CA GLN A 134 15.72 12.32 7.25
C GLN A 134 15.94 11.03 6.45
N LEU A 135 15.57 11.04 5.17
CA LEU A 135 15.80 9.89 4.27
C LEU A 135 17.29 9.60 4.09
N ALA A 136 18.13 10.63 3.95
CA ALA A 136 19.58 10.46 3.84
C ALA A 136 20.18 9.83 5.11
N VAL A 137 19.76 10.27 6.29
CA VAL A 137 20.18 9.69 7.58
C VAL A 137 19.77 8.22 7.67
N LEU A 138 18.53 7.88 7.35
CA LEU A 138 18.05 6.48 7.37
C LEU A 138 18.83 5.60 6.37
N ARG A 139 19.13 6.13 5.18
CA ARG A 139 19.91 5.43 4.15
C ARG A 139 21.34 5.15 4.61
N ASP A 140 22.00 6.12 5.26
CA ASP A 140 23.33 5.95 5.83
C ASP A 140 23.33 4.88 6.93
N TYR A 141 22.35 4.90 7.84
CA TYR A 141 22.18 3.83 8.84
C TYR A 141 22.01 2.44 8.21
N GLN A 142 21.20 2.33 7.15
CA GLN A 142 21.02 1.07 6.42
C GLN A 142 22.32 0.59 5.76
N GLN A 143 23.09 1.51 5.17
CA GLN A 143 24.38 1.17 4.53
C GLN A 143 25.41 0.69 5.55
N ARG A 144 25.50 1.35 6.71
CA ARG A 144 26.37 0.92 7.82
C ARG A 144 25.99 -0.47 8.33
N GLY A 145 24.70 -0.71 8.56
CA GLY A 145 24.20 -2.01 9.02
C GLY A 145 24.45 -3.15 8.02
N ASN A 146 24.32 -2.87 6.72
CA ASN A 146 24.63 -3.86 5.67
C ASN A 146 26.15 -4.09 5.47
N GLY A 147 26.98 -3.11 5.82
CA GLY A 147 28.44 -3.18 5.70
C GLY A 147 29.11 -4.01 6.81
N ASP A 148 28.60 -3.94 8.04
CA ASP A 148 29.12 -4.71 9.20
C ASP A 148 28.70 -6.19 9.21
N GLY A 149 27.77 -6.59 8.32
CA GLY A 149 27.22 -7.94 8.24
C GLY A 149 27.93 -8.91 7.29
N ARG A 150 29.15 -8.60 6.81
CA ARG A 150 29.98 -9.45 5.95
C ARG A 150 31.31 -9.79 6.58
#